data_AF-A0A6L6WSI7-F1
#
_entry.id   AF-A0A6L6WSI7-F1
#
_cell.length_a   1.000
_cell.length_b   1.000
_cell.length_c   1.000
_cell.angle_alpha   90.00
_cell.angle_beta   90.00
_cell.angle_gamma   90.00
#
_symmetry.space_group_name_H-M   'P 1'
#
loop_
_entity.id
_entity.type
_entity.pdbx_description
1 polymer ?
#
loop_
_entity_poly.entity_id
_entity_poly.type
_entity_poly.pdbx_seq_one_letter_code
_entity_poly.pdbx_strand_id
1 'polypeptide(L)' 'MTGPEHYREAERLLRDQYRTDQSIAEAQVHATLALAAATAMQAAVDGCEPGMGSGEYHEWYQAAGVKPRQGGDAG' A
#
# COMPACT_ATOMS: atom_id res chain seq x y z
N MET A 1 -2.96 -6.67 -4.48
CA MET A 1 -1.82 -6.72 -3.55
C MET A 1 -1.93 -5.54 -2.61
N THR A 2 -1.45 -5.68 -1.38
CA THR A 2 -1.35 -4.58 -0.41
C THR A 2 -0.08 -3.76 -0.61
N GLY A 3 0.03 -2.58 -0.01
CA GLY A 3 1.27 -1.79 -0.01
C GLY A 3 2.53 -2.62 0.35
N PRO A 4 2.54 -3.36 1.48
CA PRO A 4 3.63 -4.26 1.83
C PRO A 4 3.88 -5.41 0.84
N GLU A 5 2.84 -5.93 0.17
CA GLU A 5 3.02 -6.97 -0.86
C GLU A 5 3.68 -6.40 -2.11
N HIS A 6 3.32 -5.18 -2.53
CA HIS A 6 3.99 -4.48 -3.61
C HIS A 6 5.47 -4.23 -3.29
N TYR A 7 5.80 -3.83 -2.05
CA TYR A 7 7.20 -3.67 -1.65
C TYR A 7 8.00 -4.97 -1.77
N ARG A 8 7.47 -6.09 -1.28
CA ARG A 8 8.15 -7.41 -1.37
C ARG A 8 8.34 -7.85 -2.82
N GLU A 9 7.36 -7.59 -3.69
CA GLU A 9 7.47 -7.96 -5.09
C GLU A 9 8.52 -7.11 -5.83
N ALA A 10 8.61 -5.81 -5.52
CA ALA A 10 9.70 -4.97 -6.02
C ALA A 10 11.07 -5.51 -5.60
N GLU A 11 11.25 -5.90 -4.34
CA GLU A 11 12.49 -6.52 -3.87
C GLU A 11 12.78 -7.85 -4.56
N ARG A 12 11.76 -8.69 -4.77
CA ARG A 12 11.89 -9.97 -5.45
C ARG A 12 12.42 -9.79 -6.87
N LEU A 13 11.84 -8.85 -7.63
CA LEU A 13 12.25 -8.53 -8.99
C LEU A 13 13.67 -7.94 -9.04
N LEU A 14 14.02 -7.04 -8.11
CA LEU A 14 15.36 -6.44 -8.07
C LEU A 14 16.46 -7.44 -7.66
N ARG A 15 16.12 -8.46 -6.87
CA ARG A 15 17.06 -9.53 -6.46
C ARG A 15 17.22 -10.63 -7.51
N ASP A 16 16.41 -10.63 -8.57
CA ASP A 16 16.55 -11.59 -9.66
C ASP A 16 17.88 -11.39 -10.40
N GLN A 17 18.64 -12.48 -10.52
CA GLN A 17 19.91 -12.49 -11.24
C GLN A 17 19.72 -12.32 -12.76
N TYR A 18 18.55 -12.66 -13.28
CA TYR A 18 18.17 -12.55 -14.70
C TYR A 18 17.24 -11.36 -14.97
N ARG A 19 17.19 -10.38 -14.05
CA ARG A 19 16.36 -9.19 -14.22
C ARG A 19 16.64 -8.51 -15.57
N THR A 20 15.56 -8.16 -16.25
CA THR A 20 15.55 -7.37 -17.48
C THR A 20 15.16 -5.93 -17.19
N ASP A 21 15.35 -5.02 -18.15
CA ASP A 21 14.86 -3.64 -18.04
C ASP A 21 13.35 -3.59 -17.77
N GLN A 22 12.59 -4.51 -18.36
CA GLN A 22 11.17 -4.64 -18.08
C GLN A 22 10.89 -4.99 -16.62
N SER A 23 11.61 -5.99 -16.05
CA SER A 23 11.42 -6.35 -14.63
C SER A 23 11.86 -5.24 -13.67
N ILE A 24 12.82 -4.39 -14.07
CA ILE A 24 13.22 -3.21 -13.29
C ILE A 24 12.10 -2.15 -13.33
N ALA A 25 11.49 -1.93 -14.49
CA ALA A 25 10.35 -1.02 -14.62
C ALA A 25 9.15 -1.52 -13.80
N GLU A 26 8.86 -2.82 -13.82
CA GLU A 26 7.82 -3.44 -12.98
C GLU A 26 8.12 -3.26 -11.48
N ALA A 27 9.38 -3.46 -11.06
CA ALA A 27 9.80 -3.21 -9.69
C ALA A 27 9.61 -1.74 -9.27
N GLN A 28 9.89 -0.78 -10.15
CA GLN A 28 9.63 0.65 -9.88
C GLN A 28 8.14 0.95 -9.71
N VAL A 29 7.27 0.36 -10.53
CA VAL A 29 5.81 0.51 -10.39
C VAL A 29 5.37 -0.03 -9.03
N HIS A 30 5.82 -1.22 -8.66
CA HIS A 30 5.52 -1.83 -7.36
C HIS A 30 6.01 -0.98 -6.18
N ALA A 31 7.24 -0.47 -6.24
CA ALA A 31 7.78 0.41 -5.20
C ALA A 31 6.96 1.72 -5.07
N THR A 32 6.51 2.28 -6.20
CA THR A 32 5.68 3.49 -6.22
C THR A 32 4.30 3.24 -5.61
N LEU A 33 3.66 2.12 -5.93
CA LEU A 33 2.37 1.74 -5.33
C LEU A 33 2.51 1.47 -3.82
N ALA A 34 3.59 0.83 -3.39
CA ALA A 34 3.89 0.63 -1.98
C ALA A 34 4.08 1.97 -1.24
N LEU A 35 4.81 2.91 -1.85
CA LEU A 35 4.99 4.27 -1.31
C LEU A 35 3.65 5.00 -1.22
N ALA A 36 2.82 4.96 -2.26
CA ALA A 36 1.50 5.60 -2.26
C ALA A 36 0.61 5.05 -1.14
N ALA A 37 0.61 3.73 -0.95
CA ALA A 37 -0.11 3.08 0.15
C ALA A 37 0.43 3.51 1.53
N ALA A 38 1.75 3.59 1.71
CA ALA A 38 2.35 4.05 2.96
C ALA A 38 1.99 5.52 3.26
N THR A 39 2.03 6.39 2.25
CA THR A 39 1.62 7.80 2.37
C THR A 39 0.15 7.92 2.73
N ALA A 40 -0.72 7.17 2.06
CA ALA A 40 -2.16 7.17 2.36
C ALA A 40 -2.46 6.72 3.80
N MET A 41 -1.70 5.74 4.32
CA MET A 41 -1.86 5.25 5.71
C MET A 41 -1.27 6.19 6.77
N GLN A 42 -0.32 7.07 6.41
CA GLN A 42 0.28 8.05 7.33
C GLN A 42 -0.50 9.38 7.41
N ALA A 43 -1.54 9.57 6.60
CA ALA A 43 -2.45 10.71 6.73
C ALA A 43 -3.13 10.65 8.12
N ALA A 44 -2.98 11.70 8.92
CA ALA A 44 -3.35 11.71 10.32
C ALA A 44 -4.84 11.39 10.55
N VAL A 45 -5.10 10.42 11.42
CA VAL A 45 -6.42 10.21 12.02
C VAL A 45 -6.25 10.24 13.53
N ASP A 46 -6.58 11.40 14.11
CA ASP A 46 -7.45 11.47 15.29
C ASP A 46 -8.20 12.82 15.25
N GLY A 47 -9.53 12.77 15.13
CA GLY A 47 -10.43 13.93 15.11
C GLY A 47 -10.68 14.63 13.77
N CYS A 48 -10.00 14.18 12.70
CA CYS A 48 -10.04 14.62 11.29
C CYS A 48 -9.74 16.12 10.97
N GLU A 49 -8.89 16.27 9.92
CA GLU A 49 -8.62 17.41 9.00
C GLU A 49 -7.35 18.27 9.25
N PRO A 50 -6.58 18.65 8.18
CA PRO A 50 -7.04 18.82 6.79
C PRO A 50 -6.41 17.88 5.74
N GLY A 51 -7.26 17.37 4.84
CA GLY A 51 -6.84 16.97 3.48
C GLY A 51 -7.55 15.76 2.86
N MET A 52 -8.27 14.95 3.63
CA MET A 52 -8.93 13.75 3.10
C MET A 52 -10.11 13.37 4.00
N GLY A 53 -11.33 13.49 3.46
CA GLY A 53 -12.54 13.14 4.19
C GLY A 53 -12.57 11.66 4.57
N SER A 54 -13.35 11.29 5.59
CA SER A 54 -13.42 9.90 6.09
C SER A 54 -13.81 8.86 5.03
N GLY A 55 -14.62 9.25 4.04
CA GLY A 55 -14.96 8.40 2.89
C GLY A 55 -13.78 8.19 1.95
N GLU A 56 -13.01 9.24 1.68
CA GLU A 56 -11.82 9.19 0.84
C GLU A 56 -10.70 8.39 1.54
N TYR A 57 -10.54 8.57 2.86
CA TYR A 57 -9.66 7.72 3.68
C TYR A 57 -10.06 6.24 3.58
N HIS A 58 -11.35 5.92 3.63
CA HIS A 58 -11.82 4.55 3.50
C HIS A 58 -11.50 3.97 2.12
N GLU A 59 -11.72 4.73 1.03
CA GLU A 59 -11.38 4.29 -0.32
C GLU A 59 -9.87 4.07 -0.49
N TRP A 60 -9.04 4.96 0.04
CA TRP A 60 -7.58 4.79 0.02
C TRP A 60 -7.11 3.63 0.90
N TYR A 61 -7.74 3.41 2.05
CA TYR A 61 -7.46 2.27 2.92
C TYR A 61 -7.78 0.94 2.21
N GLN A 62 -8.91 0.88 1.48
CA GLN A 62 -9.29 -0.26 0.64
C GLN A 62 -8.33 -0.43 -0.55
N ALA A 63 -7.98 0.66 -1.25
CA ALA A 63 -7.07 0.65 -2.39
C ALA A 63 -5.64 0.22 -1.99
N ALA A 64 -5.19 0.59 -0.79
CA ALA A 64 -3.94 0.11 -0.19
C ALA A 64 -3.95 -1.40 0.15
N GLY A 65 -5.10 -2.07 -0.02
CA GLY A 65 -5.30 -3.51 0.13
C GLY A 65 -5.34 -3.98 1.59
N VAL A 66 -5.34 -3.08 2.57
CA VAL A 66 -5.33 -3.45 3.99
C VAL A 66 -6.71 -4.05 4.32
N LYS A 67 -6.79 -5.38 4.46
CA LYS A 67 -8.02 -6.03 4.91
C LYS A 67 -8.35 -5.49 6.31
N PRO A 68 -9.57 -4.96 6.54
CA PRO A 68 -10.00 -4.68 7.90
C PRO A 68 -9.91 -5.99 8.69
N ARG A 69 -9.25 -5.97 9.86
CA ARG A 69 -9.43 -7.06 10.82
C ARG A 69 -10.93 -7.07 11.14
N GLN A 70 -11.64 -8.12 10.73
CA GLN A 70 -12.99 -8.35 11.25
C GLN A 70 -12.86 -8.29 12.77
N GLY A 71 -13.55 -7.32 13.37
CA GLY A 71 -13.60 -7.13 14.81
C GLY A 71 -13.96 -8.47 15.43
N GLY A 72 -13.12 -8.92 16.37
CA GLY A 72 -13.38 -10.11 17.12
C GLY A 72 -14.69 -9.96 17.88
N ASP A 73 -15.46 -11.04 17.90
CA ASP A 73 -16.49 -11.28 18.89
C ASP A 73 -15.95 -10.91 20.27
N ALA A 74 -16.53 -9.87 20.86
CA ALA A 74 -16.49 -9.66 22.30
C ALA A 74 -17.91 -9.94 22.78
N GLY A 75 -18.04 -11.09 23.46
CA GLY A 75 -19.26 -11.47 24.18
C GLY A 75 -19.44 -10.68 25.48
#